data_AF-A0A660QMZ6-F1
#
_entry.id   AF-A0A660QMZ6-F1
#
_cell.length_a   1.000
_cell.length_b   1.000
_cell.length_c   1.000
_cell.angle_alpha   90.00
_cell.angle_beta   90.00
_cell.angle_gamma   90.00
#
_symmetry.space_group_name_H-M   'P 1'
#
loop_
_entity.id
_entity.type
_entity.pdbx_description
1 polymer ?
#
loop_
_entity_poly.entity_id
_entity_poly.type
_entity_poly.pdbx_seq_one_letter_code
_entity_poly.pdbx_strand_id
1 'polypeptide(L)'
;WPHIAPFCKLDRDWSRISVQTVCAAFATHPEHAKCGNLGATMRKIEMATIERRFQRLISCDTVEELCERIPAVVRAAKAKGIPLDYGRLYCDICWWTGKYPPKLKWADAFWGTDEGEQ
;
A
#
# COMPACT_ATOMS: atom_id res chain seq x y z
N TRP A 1 20.38 -0.91 -3.83
CA TRP A 1 20.99 -1.66 -2.71
C TRP A 1 21.67 -0.78 -1.67
N PRO A 2 22.68 0.06 -1.97
CA PRO A 2 23.43 0.78 -0.94
C PRO A 2 22.56 1.70 -0.06
N HIS A 3 21.49 2.27 -0.62
CA HIS A 3 20.60 3.17 0.11
C HIS A 3 19.54 2.47 0.97
N ILE A 4 19.22 1.20 0.70
CA ILE A 4 18.16 0.45 1.41
C ILE A 4 18.72 -0.61 2.36
N ALA A 5 19.97 -1.04 2.15
CA ALA A 5 20.66 -2.03 2.98
C ALA A 5 20.66 -1.70 4.49
N PRO A 6 20.78 -0.43 4.94
CA PRO A 6 20.71 -0.11 6.37
C PRO A 6 19.32 -0.34 7.00
N PHE A 7 18.27 -0.45 6.19
CA PHE A 7 16.87 -0.43 6.65
C PHE A 7 16.17 -1.79 6.53
N CYS A 8 16.82 -2.82 5.99
CA CYS A 8 16.21 -4.14 5.82
C CYS A 8 17.19 -5.29 6.02
N LYS A 9 16.65 -6.48 6.34
CA LYS A 9 17.41 -7.73 6.35
C LYS A 9 17.53 -8.23 4.91
N LEU A 10 18.68 -8.00 4.28
CA LEU A 10 18.91 -8.33 2.87
C LEU A 10 18.78 -9.84 2.56
N ASP A 11 19.02 -10.71 3.53
CA ASP A 11 18.87 -12.16 3.43
C ASP A 11 17.41 -12.64 3.54
N ARG A 12 16.47 -11.74 3.89
CA ARG A 12 15.06 -12.07 4.10
C ARG A 12 14.18 -11.35 3.10
N ASP A 13 13.58 -12.09 2.18
CA ASP A 13 12.74 -11.56 1.10
C ASP A 13 11.59 -10.70 1.63
N TRP A 14 10.85 -11.17 2.63
CA TRP A 14 9.77 -10.40 3.26
C TRP A 14 10.23 -9.04 3.80
N SER A 15 11.46 -8.90 4.29
CA SER A 15 12.00 -7.62 4.78
C SER A 15 12.49 -6.75 3.62
N ARG A 16 13.27 -7.37 2.72
CA ARG A 16 13.91 -6.71 1.58
C ARG A 16 12.90 -6.16 0.58
N ILE A 17 11.93 -6.98 0.18
CA ILE A 17 10.90 -6.65 -0.80
C ILE A 17 9.98 -5.56 -0.26
N SER A 18 9.60 -5.62 1.03
CA SER A 18 8.80 -4.58 1.67
C SER A 18 9.46 -3.20 1.60
N VAL A 19 10.73 -3.11 2.05
CA VAL A 19 11.47 -1.83 2.04
C VAL A 19 11.70 -1.34 0.61
N GLN A 20 12.12 -2.22 -0.30
CA GLN A 20 12.34 -1.87 -1.70
C GLN A 20 11.07 -1.32 -2.35
N THR A 21 9.92 -1.95 -2.10
CA THR A 21 8.63 -1.55 -2.67
C THR A 21 8.22 -0.17 -2.19
N VAL A 22 8.34 0.11 -0.90
CA VAL A 22 7.98 1.43 -0.34
C VAL A 22 8.94 2.52 -0.82
N CYS A 23 10.26 2.26 -0.82
CA CYS A 23 11.23 3.22 -1.35
C CYS A 23 11.00 3.50 -2.84
N ALA A 24 10.71 2.48 -3.65
CA ALA A 24 10.41 2.65 -5.06
C ALA A 24 9.10 3.41 -5.28
N ALA A 25 8.08 3.16 -4.45
CA ALA A 25 6.82 3.90 -4.47
C ALA A 25 7.05 5.38 -4.17
N PHE A 26 7.78 5.71 -3.10
CA PHE A 26 8.12 7.09 -2.74
C PHE A 26 8.95 7.78 -3.84
N ALA A 27 9.95 7.10 -4.40
CA ALA A 27 10.75 7.64 -5.50
C ALA A 27 9.91 7.93 -6.77
N THR A 28 8.82 7.18 -6.98
CA THR A 28 7.92 7.37 -8.11
C THR A 28 6.95 8.54 -7.89
N HIS A 29 6.48 8.71 -6.65
CA HIS A 29 5.41 9.64 -6.25
C HIS A 29 5.68 10.19 -4.84
N PRO A 30 6.51 11.23 -4.65
CA PRO A 30 6.98 11.65 -3.33
C PRO A 30 5.90 12.30 -2.45
N GLU A 31 4.72 12.60 -2.99
CA GLU A 31 3.62 13.25 -2.29
C GLU A 31 3.12 12.37 -1.13
N HIS A 32 3.40 12.84 0.09
CA HIS A 32 3.17 12.09 1.31
C HIS A 32 1.92 12.57 2.06
N ALA A 33 1.06 11.62 2.44
CA ALA A 33 -0.05 11.84 3.36
C ALA A 33 0.35 11.43 4.78
N LYS A 34 -0.09 12.19 5.79
CA LYS A 34 0.19 11.89 7.21
C LYS A 34 -0.74 10.82 7.79
N CYS A 35 -1.81 10.48 7.09
CA CYS A 35 -2.80 9.52 7.52
C CYS A 35 -3.51 8.88 6.32
N GLY A 36 -4.21 7.78 6.58
CA GLY A 36 -4.95 7.00 5.59
C GLY A 36 -4.15 5.80 5.10
N ASN A 37 -4.84 4.68 4.88
CA ASN A 37 -4.22 3.48 4.33
C ASN A 37 -4.42 3.40 2.80
N LEU A 38 -3.91 2.33 2.18
CA LEU A 38 -4.02 2.16 0.74
C LEU A 38 -5.48 1.95 0.27
N GLY A 39 -6.35 1.41 1.12
CA GLY A 39 -7.79 1.33 0.86
C GLY A 39 -8.43 2.71 0.67
N ALA A 40 -8.19 3.64 1.60
CA ALA A 40 -8.66 5.03 1.48
C ALA A 40 -8.09 5.72 0.22
N THR A 41 -6.82 5.46 -0.10
CA THR A 41 -6.18 5.98 -1.31
C THR A 41 -6.87 5.46 -2.57
N MET A 42 -7.13 4.15 -2.64
CA MET A 42 -7.77 3.51 -3.79
C MET A 42 -9.23 3.93 -3.95
N ARG A 43 -9.96 4.20 -2.86
CA ARG A 43 -11.32 4.77 -2.91
C ARG A 43 -11.31 6.11 -3.65
N LYS A 44 -10.35 6.98 -3.35
CA LYS A 44 -10.20 8.31 -3.99
C LYS A 44 -9.77 8.26 -5.46
N ILE A 45 -9.10 7.19 -5.91
CA ILE A 45 -8.61 7.08 -7.29
C ILE A 45 -9.76 6.98 -8.32
N GLU A 46 -10.99 6.66 -7.87
CA GLU A 46 -12.24 6.55 -8.66
C GLU A 46 -12.03 6.05 -10.09
N MET A 47 -12.05 4.73 -10.27
CA MET A 47 -12.00 4.10 -11.60
C MET A 47 -13.07 3.02 -11.72
N ALA A 48 -13.64 2.87 -12.91
CA ALA A 48 -14.64 1.84 -13.22
C ALA A 48 -14.19 0.38 -12.90
N THR A 49 -12.88 0.15 -12.75
CA THR A 49 -12.31 -1.18 -12.42
C THR A 49 -11.60 -1.21 -11.06
N ILE A 50 -11.71 -0.16 -10.25
CA ILE A 50 -10.92 -0.03 -9.02
C ILE A 50 -11.30 -1.09 -7.98
N GLU A 51 -12.59 -1.44 -7.89
CA GLU A 51 -13.06 -2.45 -6.94
C GLU A 51 -12.48 -3.83 -7.21
N ARG A 52 -12.51 -4.32 -8.46
CA ARG A 52 -11.90 -5.62 -8.82
C ARG A 52 -10.38 -5.61 -8.59
N ARG A 53 -9.72 -4.49 -8.85
CA ARG A 53 -8.27 -4.35 -8.57
C ARG A 53 -8.00 -4.39 -7.07
N PHE A 54 -8.84 -3.73 -6.28
CA PHE A 54 -8.74 -3.71 -4.82
C PHE A 54 -9.00 -5.09 -4.21
N GLN A 55 -10.04 -5.80 -4.66
CA GLN A 55 -10.32 -7.18 -4.25
C GLN A 55 -9.11 -8.08 -4.51
N ARG A 56 -8.53 -8.04 -5.71
CA ARG A 56 -7.30 -8.79 -6.04
C ARG A 56 -6.13 -8.47 -5.14
N LEU A 57 -6.05 -7.24 -4.65
CA LEU A 57 -4.95 -6.75 -3.83
C LEU A 57 -5.09 -7.24 -2.38
N ILE A 58 -6.30 -7.22 -1.79
CA ILE A 58 -6.54 -7.80 -0.46
C ILE A 58 -6.54 -9.33 -0.46
N SER A 59 -6.80 -9.96 -1.60
CA SER A 59 -6.70 -11.42 -1.79
C SER A 59 -5.27 -11.95 -1.90
N CYS A 60 -4.23 -11.09 -1.96
CA CYS A 60 -2.85 -11.57 -1.97
C CYS A 60 -2.52 -12.31 -0.67
N ASP A 61 -1.91 -13.49 -0.79
CA ASP A 61 -1.59 -14.34 0.37
C ASP A 61 -0.15 -14.16 0.84
N THR A 62 0.70 -13.60 -0.03
CA THR A 62 2.12 -13.34 0.27
C THR A 62 2.45 -11.86 0.18
N VAL A 63 3.55 -11.47 0.85
CA VAL A 63 4.08 -10.09 0.78
C VAL A 63 4.56 -9.79 -0.64
N GLU A 64 5.14 -10.79 -1.30
CA GLU A 64 5.67 -10.76 -2.66
C GLU A 64 4.56 -10.43 -3.66
N GLU A 65 3.46 -11.20 -3.64
CA GLU A 65 2.30 -10.96 -4.51
C GLU A 65 1.70 -9.57 -4.31
N LEU A 66 1.60 -9.12 -3.05
CA LEU A 66 1.13 -7.78 -2.74
C LEU A 66 2.05 -6.74 -3.39
N CYS A 67 3.36 -6.85 -3.13
CA CYS A 67 4.38 -5.91 -3.58
C CYS A 67 4.48 -5.80 -5.10
N GLU A 68 4.21 -6.88 -5.84
CA GLU A 68 4.11 -6.86 -7.31
C GLU A 68 2.99 -5.95 -7.83
N ARG A 69 1.91 -5.78 -7.05
CA ARG A 69 0.71 -5.02 -7.44
C ARG A 69 0.77 -3.56 -7.00
N ILE A 70 1.54 -3.23 -5.96
CA ILE A 70 1.69 -1.86 -5.43
C ILE A 70 2.11 -0.84 -6.53
N PRO A 71 3.07 -1.11 -7.43
CA PRO A 71 3.50 -0.14 -8.44
C PRO A 71 2.36 0.35 -9.35
N ALA A 72 1.39 -0.51 -9.66
CA ALA A 72 0.24 -0.12 -10.47
C ALA A 72 -0.67 0.86 -9.72
N VAL A 73 -0.87 0.66 -8.41
CA VAL A 73 -1.65 1.55 -7.55
C VAL A 73 -0.94 2.90 -7.40
N VAL A 74 0.37 2.89 -7.16
CA VAL A 74 1.17 4.12 -7.01
C VAL A 74 1.11 4.97 -8.28
N ARG A 75 1.23 4.35 -9.47
CA ARG A 75 1.09 5.08 -10.74
C ARG A 75 -0.31 5.67 -10.92
N ALA A 76 -1.35 4.97 -10.49
CA ALA A 76 -2.72 5.47 -10.56
C ALA A 76 -2.93 6.66 -9.60
N ALA A 77 -2.40 6.57 -8.37
CA ALA A 77 -2.44 7.67 -7.41
C ALA A 77 -1.69 8.89 -7.93
N LYS A 78 -0.48 8.69 -8.50
CA LYS A 78 0.30 9.75 -9.15
C LYS A 78 -0.47 10.45 -10.26
N ALA A 79 -1.10 9.69 -11.15
CA ALA A 79 -1.88 10.25 -12.25
C ALA A 79 -3.07 11.11 -11.78
N LYS A 80 -3.56 10.88 -10.56
CA LYS A 80 -4.65 11.64 -9.93
C LYS A 80 -4.15 12.68 -8.91
N GLY A 81 -2.84 12.78 -8.68
CA GLY A 81 -2.27 13.68 -7.65
C GLY A 81 -2.67 13.31 -6.22
N ILE A 82 -3.00 12.04 -5.95
CA ILE A 82 -3.45 11.59 -4.61
C ILE A 82 -2.21 11.18 -3.80
N PRO A 83 -1.93 11.80 -2.64
CA PRO A 83 -0.78 11.46 -1.81
C PRO A 83 -0.96 10.11 -1.09
N LEU A 84 0.16 9.45 -0.74
CA LEU A 84 0.17 8.18 0.00
C LEU A 84 0.84 8.31 1.37
N ASP A 85 0.30 7.59 2.35
CA ASP A 85 0.99 7.39 3.63
C ASP A 85 1.96 6.20 3.52
N TYR A 86 3.22 6.53 3.23
CA TYR A 86 4.29 5.54 3.06
C TYR A 86 4.68 4.84 4.36
N GLY A 87 4.56 5.52 5.50
CA GLY A 87 4.80 4.91 6.81
C GLY A 87 3.75 3.84 7.10
N ARG A 88 2.48 4.16 6.84
CA ARG A 88 1.38 3.21 6.96
C ARG A 88 1.50 2.07 5.96
N LEU A 89 1.82 2.35 4.69
CA LEU A 89 2.03 1.33 3.67
C LEU A 89 3.13 0.34 4.08
N TYR A 90 4.26 0.83 4.59
CA TYR A 90 5.34 -0.04 5.07
C TYR A 90 4.88 -0.96 6.20
N CYS A 91 4.25 -0.40 7.23
CA CYS A 91 3.71 -1.17 8.34
C CYS A 91 2.72 -2.23 7.85
N ASP A 92 1.79 -1.86 6.98
CA ASP A 92 0.76 -2.77 6.48
C ASP A 92 1.38 -3.93 5.68
N ILE A 93 2.40 -3.67 4.84
CA ILE A 93 3.12 -4.73 4.12
C ILE A 93 3.84 -5.67 5.11
N CYS A 94 4.52 -5.14 6.13
CA CYS A 94 5.22 -5.96 7.11
C CYS A 94 4.30 -6.89 7.92
N TRP A 95 3.04 -6.50 8.12
CA TRP A 95 2.06 -7.29 8.86
C TRP A 95 1.12 -8.10 7.95
N TRP A 96 1.36 -8.12 6.64
CA TRP A 96 0.42 -8.68 5.65
C TRP A 96 0.05 -10.15 5.87
N THR A 97 1.04 -10.97 6.27
CA THR A 97 0.87 -12.40 6.57
C THR A 97 0.91 -12.69 8.08
N GLY A 98 0.86 -11.65 8.91
CA GLY A 98 0.88 -11.77 10.36
C GLY A 98 -0.45 -12.23 10.95
N LYS A 99 -0.48 -12.38 12.28
CA LYS A 99 -1.67 -12.79 13.04
C LYS A 99 -2.88 -11.84 12.85
N TYR A 100 -2.61 -10.56 12.57
CA TYR A 100 -3.63 -9.52 12.40
C TYR A 100 -3.35 -8.72 11.12
N PRO A 101 -3.66 -9.28 9.94
CA PRO A 101 -3.34 -8.63 8.68
C PRO A 101 -4.19 -7.37 8.47
N PRO A 102 -3.66 -6.34 7.79
CA PRO A 102 -4.35 -5.07 7.59
C PRO A 102 -5.50 -5.15 6.56
N LYS A 103 -5.74 -6.32 5.96
CA LYS A 103 -6.76 -6.57 4.93
C LYS A 103 -8.13 -6.01 5.32
N LEU A 104 -8.58 -6.26 6.55
CA LEU A 104 -9.86 -5.75 7.06
C LEU A 104 -9.86 -4.22 7.18
N LYS A 105 -8.76 -3.61 7.65
CA LYS A 105 -8.65 -2.15 7.75
C LYS A 105 -8.60 -1.48 6.37
N TRP A 106 -7.99 -2.13 5.38
CA TRP A 106 -8.00 -1.66 4.00
C TRP A 106 -9.40 -1.74 3.43
N ALA A 107 -10.08 -2.88 3.62
CA ALA A 107 -11.46 -3.10 3.17
C ALA A 107 -12.41 -2.07 3.77
N ASP A 108 -12.34 -1.85 5.08
CA ASP A 108 -13.11 -0.84 5.81
C ASP A 108 -12.86 0.56 5.27
N ALA A 109 -11.60 0.96 5.06
CA ALA A 109 -11.31 2.28 4.48
C ALA A 109 -11.71 2.44 2.99
N PHE A 110 -11.88 1.33 2.27
CA PHE A 110 -12.25 1.33 0.85
C PHE A 110 -13.77 1.32 0.64
N TRP A 111 -14.50 0.48 1.38
CA TRP A 111 -15.96 0.32 1.28
C TRP A 111 -16.74 1.04 2.38
N GLY A 112 -16.09 1.39 3.47
CA GLY A 112 -16.70 2.09 4.59
C GLY A 112 -17.29 3.42 4.13
N THR A 113 -18.50 3.67 4.60
CA THR A 113 -19.17 4.95 4.47
C THR A 113 -18.46 5.96 5.37
N ASP A 114 -18.22 7.18 4.87
CA ASP A 114 -17.78 8.28 5.74
C ASP A 114 -18.95 8.66 6.65
N GLU A 115 -19.15 7.93 7.76
CA GLU A 115 -20.06 8.35 8.84
C GLU A 115 -19.37 9.29 9.85
N GLY A 116 -18.38 10.07 9.40
CA GLY A 116 -17.47 10.81 10.28
C GLY A 116 -17.16 12.24 9.87
N GLU A 117 -18.01 12.90 9.07
CA GLU A 117 -18.03 14.36 9.01
C GLU A 117 -19.09 14.88 10.00
N GLN A 118 -18.67 15.11 11.25
CA GLN A 118 -19.29 16.03 12.20
C GLN A 118 -18.21 16.92 12.82
#